data_AF-A0AAE3JDW4-F1
#
_entry.id   AF-A0AAE3JDW4-F1
#
_cell.length_a   1.000
_cell.length_b   1.000
_cell.length_c   1.000
_cell.angle_alpha   90.00
_cell.angle_beta   90.00
_cell.angle_gamma   90.00
#
_symmetry.space_group_name_H-M   'P 1'
#
loop_
_entity.id
_entity.type
_entity.pdbx_description
1 polymer ?
#
loop_
_entity_poly.entity_id
_entity_poly.type
_entity_poly.pdbx_seq_one_letter_code
_entity_poly.pdbx_strand_id
1 'polypeptide(L)'
;MKAKKHLYDHVVFDSTNERDFATELDINTDVAVYVKLPDGFYISTPVGHYNPDWAIAFYEGKVKHIYFVAETKGSMSSMQLRLIEESKIHCAREHFKAISNGNVVYDVVDSYKSLMDKIMK
;
A
#
# COMPACT_ATOMS: atom_id res chain seq x y z
N MET A 1 -2.31 17.44 -3.61
CA MET A 1 -3.37 17.32 -4.64
C MET A 1 -4.73 17.33 -3.95
N LYS A 2 -5.72 18.08 -4.46
CA LYS A 2 -7.08 18.01 -3.90
C LYS A 2 -7.70 16.65 -4.25
N ALA A 3 -8.22 15.94 -3.26
CA ALA A 3 -8.75 14.59 -3.40
C ALA A 3 -10.20 14.52 -2.92
N LYS A 4 -10.98 13.60 -3.49
CA LYS A 4 -12.40 13.39 -3.14
C LYS A 4 -12.63 12.10 -2.35
N LYS A 5 -11.76 11.10 -2.52
CA LYS A 5 -11.87 9.78 -1.86
C LYS A 5 -10.75 9.53 -0.85
N HIS A 6 -9.85 10.50 -0.69
CA HIS A 6 -8.83 10.42 0.34
C HIS A 6 -9.42 10.77 1.71
N LEU A 7 -8.85 10.22 2.79
CA LEU A 7 -9.27 10.54 4.17
C LEU A 7 -9.22 12.05 4.48
N TYR A 8 -8.32 12.78 3.83
CA TYR A 8 -8.17 14.23 3.92
C TYR A 8 -8.41 14.90 2.57
N ASP A 9 -8.86 16.16 2.58
CA ASP A 9 -9.12 16.97 1.36
C ASP A 9 -7.90 17.10 0.43
N HIS A 10 -6.69 16.92 0.97
CA HIS A 10 -5.45 17.03 0.23
C HIS A 10 -4.54 15.82 0.49
N VAL A 11 -3.96 15.29 -0.58
CA VAL A 11 -2.91 14.27 -0.55
C VAL A 11 -1.54 14.95 -0.69
N VAL A 12 -0.63 14.61 0.22
CA VAL A 12 0.79 14.97 0.15
C VAL A 12 1.55 13.83 -0.54
N PHE A 13 2.39 14.16 -1.51
CA PHE A 13 3.23 13.20 -2.22
C PHE A 13 4.65 13.76 -2.34
N ASP A 14 5.65 12.89 -2.29
CA ASP A 14 7.07 13.21 -2.41
C ASP A 14 7.63 12.93 -3.81
N SER A 15 6.89 12.19 -4.64
CA SER A 15 7.30 11.78 -5.99
C SER A 15 6.17 11.91 -7.02
N THR A 16 6.55 11.93 -8.30
CA THR A 16 5.58 11.89 -9.41
C THR A 16 4.79 10.59 -9.42
N ASN A 17 5.43 9.46 -9.07
CA ASN A 17 4.77 8.16 -9.03
C ASN A 17 3.65 8.12 -8.00
N GLU A 18 3.91 8.63 -6.78
CA GLU A 18 2.88 8.76 -5.74
C GLU A 18 1.73 9.67 -6.16
N ARG A 19 2.03 10.78 -6.84
CA ARG A 19 1.01 11.69 -7.36
C ARG A 19 0.09 10.98 -8.36
N ASP A 20 0.69 10.28 -9.32
CA ASP A 20 -0.05 9.60 -10.38
C ASP A 20 -0.87 8.45 -9.78
N PHE A 21 -0.27 7.68 -8.86
CA PHE A 21 -0.96 6.63 -8.10
C PHE A 21 -2.18 7.16 -7.33
N ALA A 22 -2.01 8.25 -6.57
CA ALA A 22 -3.12 8.88 -5.85
C ALA A 22 -4.20 9.40 -6.80
N THR A 23 -3.81 9.93 -7.96
CA THR A 23 -4.76 10.43 -8.97
C THR A 23 -5.62 9.29 -9.51
N GLU A 24 -5.01 8.15 -9.86
CA GLU A 24 -5.72 6.96 -10.35
C GLU A 24 -6.69 6.41 -9.28
N LEU A 25 -6.28 6.38 -8.01
CA LEU A 25 -7.16 5.98 -6.90
C LEU A 25 -8.34 6.92 -6.72
N ASP A 26 -8.14 8.24 -6.86
CA ASP A 26 -9.21 9.23 -6.68
C ASP A 26 -10.27 9.12 -7.80
N ILE A 27 -9.87 8.79 -9.03
CA ILE A 27 -10.80 8.66 -10.17
C ILE A 27 -11.45 7.28 -10.28
N ASN A 28 -10.83 6.21 -9.74
CA ASN A 28 -11.36 4.85 -9.85
C ASN A 28 -12.69 4.69 -9.08
N THR A 29 -13.76 4.33 -9.79
CA THR A 29 -15.11 4.11 -9.22
C THR A 29 -15.20 2.96 -8.23
N ASP A 30 -14.32 1.97 -8.31
CA ASP A 30 -14.31 0.80 -7.44
C ASP A 30 -13.60 1.07 -6.10
N VAL A 31 -12.82 2.16 -6.00
CA VAL A 31 -12.20 2.61 -4.75
C VAL A 31 -13.22 3.36 -3.91
N ALA A 32 -13.40 2.90 -2.66
CA ALA A 32 -14.28 3.54 -1.68
C ALA A 32 -13.54 4.65 -0.93
N VAL A 33 -12.35 4.35 -0.42
CA VAL A 33 -11.48 5.30 0.28
C VAL A 33 -10.02 4.87 0.18
N TYR A 34 -9.11 5.83 0.15
CA TYR A 34 -7.67 5.56 0.26
C TYR A 34 -7.00 6.57 1.21
N VAL A 35 -5.85 6.20 1.75
CA VAL A 35 -5.05 7.07 2.62
C VAL A 35 -3.57 6.83 2.40
N LYS A 36 -2.79 7.93 2.31
CA LYS A 36 -1.35 7.88 2.50
C LYS A 36 -1.06 7.78 3.99
N LEU A 37 -0.40 6.71 4.41
CA LEU A 37 -0.10 6.46 5.81
C LEU A 37 0.97 7.44 6.30
N PRO A 38 0.82 7.97 7.52
CA PRO A 38 1.80 8.90 8.10
C PRO A 38 3.09 8.16 8.47
N ASP A 39 4.22 8.86 8.51
CA ASP A 39 5.54 8.28 8.86
C ASP A 39 5.59 7.59 10.24
N GLY A 40 4.66 7.93 11.14
CA GLY A 40 4.52 7.29 12.44
C GLY A 40 3.80 5.94 12.42
N PHE A 41 3.21 5.54 11.29
CA PHE A 41 2.60 4.23 11.11
C PHE A 41 3.68 3.22 10.72
N TYR A 42 3.79 2.13 11.47
CA TYR A 42 4.73 1.08 11.14
C TYR A 42 4.28 -0.27 11.67
N ILE A 43 4.75 -1.32 11.01
CA ILE A 43 4.63 -2.70 11.41
C ILE A 43 5.95 -3.10 12.05
N SER A 44 5.89 -3.55 13.29
CA SER A 44 7.06 -4.08 13.99
C SER A 44 7.40 -5.44 13.42
N THR A 45 8.56 -5.55 12.75
CA THR A 45 9.09 -6.83 12.28
C THR A 45 10.35 -7.22 13.06
N PRO A 46 10.73 -8.51 13.12
CA PRO A 46 11.98 -8.94 13.76
C PRO A 46 13.25 -8.30 13.20
N VAL A 47 13.18 -7.77 11.96
CA VAL A 47 14.31 -7.14 11.25
C VAL A 47 14.19 -5.61 11.21
N GLY A 48 13.31 -5.02 12.03
CA GLY A 48 13.12 -3.58 12.18
C GLY A 48 11.71 -3.11 11.83
N HIS A 49 11.47 -1.80 11.96
CA HIS A 49 10.18 -1.23 11.59
C HIS A 49 10.00 -1.17 10.07
N TYR A 50 8.79 -1.49 9.65
CA TYR A 50 8.36 -1.44 8.26
C TYR A 50 7.21 -0.43 8.11
N ASN A 51 7.37 0.56 7.25
CA ASN A 51 6.37 1.60 7.04
C ASN A 51 5.73 1.42 5.63
N PRO A 52 4.50 0.89 5.54
CA PRO A 52 3.76 0.87 4.27
C PRO A 52 3.24 2.26 3.91
N ASP A 53 3.25 2.61 2.63
CA ASP A 53 2.88 3.96 2.18
C ASP A 53 1.36 4.19 2.07
N TRP A 54 0.58 3.17 1.69
CA TRP A 54 -0.83 3.34 1.34
C TRP A 54 -1.74 2.28 1.96
N ALA A 55 -2.94 2.71 2.35
CA ALA A 55 -4.06 1.81 2.66
C ALA A 55 -5.26 2.18 1.79
N ILE A 56 -5.89 1.16 1.20
CA ILE A 56 -6.92 1.30 0.16
C ILE A 56 -8.07 0.35 0.48
N ALA A 57 -9.29 0.86 0.46
CA ALA A 57 -10.51 0.08 0.58
C ALA A 57 -11.34 0.21 -0.71
N PHE A 58 -11.88 -0.92 -1.15
CA PHE A 58 -12.73 -1.03 -2.33
C PHE A 58 -14.19 -1.26 -1.93
N TYR A 59 -15.12 -0.95 -2.83
CA TYR A 59 -16.53 -1.28 -2.61
C TYR A 59 -16.78 -2.79 -2.60
N GLU A 60 -17.72 -3.22 -1.76
CA GLU A 60 -18.15 -4.60 -1.65
C GLU A 60 -18.61 -5.16 -3.02
N GLY A 61 -18.23 -6.39 -3.33
CA GLY A 61 -18.54 -7.03 -4.62
C GLY A 61 -17.58 -6.68 -5.77
N LYS A 62 -16.71 -5.67 -5.60
CA LYS A 62 -15.60 -5.38 -6.52
C LYS A 62 -14.31 -6.04 -6.08
N VAL A 63 -14.00 -5.92 -4.80
CA VAL A 63 -12.89 -6.62 -4.14
C VAL A 63 -13.27 -6.83 -2.68
N LYS A 64 -13.04 -8.03 -2.14
CA LYS A 64 -13.54 -8.43 -0.81
C LYS A 64 -12.73 -7.85 0.38
N HIS A 65 -11.62 -7.17 0.13
CA HIS A 65 -10.58 -6.97 1.15
C HIS A 65 -10.05 -5.54 1.23
N ILE A 66 -9.58 -5.15 2.42
CA ILE A 66 -8.75 -3.97 2.62
C ILE A 66 -7.34 -4.31 2.11
N TYR A 67 -6.78 -3.44 1.26
CA TYR A 67 -5.44 -3.60 0.70
C TYR A 67 -4.47 -2.61 1.32
N PHE A 68 -3.37 -3.14 1.81
CA PHE A 68 -2.19 -2.34 2.12
C PHE A 68 -1.25 -2.44 0.93
N VAL A 69 -0.85 -1.29 0.42
CA VAL A 69 0.11 -1.15 -0.68
C VAL A 69 1.36 -0.52 -0.11
N ALA A 70 2.48 -1.22 -0.28
CA ALA A 70 3.78 -0.60 -0.10
C ALA A 70 4.41 -0.29 -1.45
N GLU A 71 4.85 0.94 -1.60
CA GLU A 71 5.58 1.39 -2.77
C GLU A 71 7.07 1.09 -2.53
N THR A 72 7.70 0.41 -3.49
CA THR A 72 9.14 0.23 -3.41
C THR A 72 9.81 1.56 -3.73
N LYS A 73 10.22 2.31 -2.70
CA LYS A 73 11.05 3.50 -2.88
C LYS A 73 12.32 3.11 -3.66
N GLY A 74 12.44 3.68 -4.84
CA GLY A 74 13.60 3.50 -5.70
C GLY A 74 14.88 3.97 -5.01
N SER A 75 15.76 3.03 -4.69
CA SER A 75 17.15 3.07 -5.17
C SER A 75 17.82 1.72 -4.89
N MET A 76 18.60 1.26 -5.86
CA MET A 76 19.47 0.08 -5.75
C MET A 76 20.53 0.30 -4.67
N SER A 77 20.17 0.13 -3.41
CA SER A 77 21.14 -0.03 -2.34
C SER A 77 21.53 -1.51 -2.24
N SER A 78 22.69 -1.78 -1.64
CA SER A 78 23.41 -3.07 -1.66
C SER A 78 22.52 -4.32 -1.50
N MET A 79 23.01 -5.47 -1.95
CA MET A 79 22.31 -6.76 -1.82
C MET A 79 21.75 -7.02 -0.41
N GLN A 80 22.46 -6.57 0.63
CA GLN A 80 22.02 -6.67 2.03
C GLN A 80 20.78 -5.81 2.35
N LEU A 81 20.70 -4.58 1.82
CA LEU A 81 19.55 -3.70 2.06
C LEU A 81 18.29 -4.24 1.37
N ARG A 82 18.45 -4.85 0.18
CA ARG A 82 17.35 -5.58 -0.47
C ARG A 82 16.86 -6.76 0.37
N LEU A 83 17.76 -7.57 0.92
CA LEU A 83 17.39 -8.72 1.76
C LEU A 83 16.64 -8.28 3.03
N ILE A 84 17.04 -7.16 3.63
CA ILE A 84 16.36 -6.61 4.81
C ILE A 84 14.96 -6.13 4.44
N GLU A 85 14.81 -5.37 3.35
CA GLU A 85 13.50 -4.90 2.90
C GLU A 85 12.58 -6.05 2.48
N GLU A 86 13.09 -7.05 1.76
CA GLU A 86 12.35 -8.28 1.43
C GLU A 86 11.91 -9.03 2.69
N SER A 87 12.79 -9.10 3.70
CA SER A 87 12.46 -9.73 4.99
C SER A 87 11.37 -8.97 5.73
N LYS A 88 11.41 -7.63 5.75
CA LYS A 88 10.35 -6.79 6.33
C LYS A 88 9.02 -6.99 5.63
N ILE A 89 9.02 -6.99 4.29
CA ILE A 89 7.84 -7.25 3.46
C ILE A 89 7.26 -8.63 3.76
N HIS A 90 8.12 -9.65 3.85
CA HIS A 90 7.71 -11.01 4.18
C HIS A 90 7.06 -11.08 5.57
N CYS A 91 7.66 -10.45 6.57
CA CYS A 91 7.08 -10.37 7.90
C CYS A 91 5.73 -9.66 7.91
N ALA A 92 5.56 -8.57 7.15
CA ALA A 92 4.28 -7.88 7.01
C ALA A 92 3.21 -8.79 6.37
N ARG A 93 3.56 -9.56 5.33
CA ARG A 93 2.67 -10.55 4.71
C ARG A 93 2.19 -11.59 5.72
N GLU A 94 3.10 -12.21 6.46
CA GLU A 94 2.74 -13.22 7.47
C GLU A 94 1.95 -12.62 8.64
N HIS A 95 2.28 -11.39 9.05
CA HIS A 95 1.55 -10.66 10.08
C HIS A 95 0.08 -10.49 9.70
N PHE A 96 -0.20 -9.88 8.54
CA PHE A 96 -1.58 -9.67 8.08
C PHE A 96 -2.31 -10.98 7.82
N LYS A 97 -1.63 -12.00 7.27
CA LYS A 97 -2.20 -13.33 7.09
C LYS A 97 -2.64 -13.97 8.42
N ALA A 98 -1.89 -13.75 9.49
CA ALA A 98 -2.22 -14.29 10.81
C ALA A 98 -3.37 -13.56 11.50
N ILE A 99 -3.48 -12.23 11.34
CA ILE A 99 -4.48 -11.42 12.06
C ILE A 99 -5.76 -11.14 11.29
N SER A 100 -5.74 -11.25 9.96
CA SER A 100 -6.85 -10.75 9.14
C SER A 100 -7.98 -11.75 8.93
N ASN A 101 -7.77 -13.03 9.26
CA ASN A 101 -8.68 -14.13 8.93
C ASN A 101 -9.11 -14.12 7.45
N GLY A 102 -8.25 -13.58 6.57
CA GLY A 102 -8.52 -13.44 5.14
C GLY A 102 -9.29 -12.18 4.74
N ASN A 103 -9.69 -11.30 5.66
CA ASN A 103 -10.43 -10.05 5.35
C ASN A 103 -9.53 -8.90 4.89
N VAL A 104 -8.25 -8.94 5.23
CA VAL A 104 -7.24 -7.95 4.85
C VAL A 104 -6.15 -8.65 4.07
N VAL A 105 -5.84 -8.10 2.90
CA VAL A 105 -4.77 -8.59 2.02
C VAL A 105 -3.67 -7.55 2.00
N TYR A 106 -2.47 -7.95 2.39
CA TYR A 106 -1.29 -7.10 2.31
C TYR A 106 -0.50 -7.49 1.07
N ASP A 107 -0.14 -6.51 0.23
CA ASP A 107 0.79 -6.77 -0.87
C ASP A 107 1.64 -5.54 -1.21
N VAL A 108 2.66 -5.78 -2.02
CA VAL A 108 3.60 -4.76 -2.48
C VAL A 108 3.36 -4.54 -3.96
N VAL A 109 3.15 -3.28 -4.33
CA VAL A 109 2.92 -2.86 -5.72
C VAL A 109 3.63 -1.53 -5.96
N ASP A 110 4.14 -1.37 -7.17
CA ASP A 110 4.88 -0.18 -7.61
C ASP A 110 4.00 0.81 -8.39
N SER A 111 2.80 0.39 -8.77
CA SER A 111 1.93 1.10 -9.69
C SER A 111 0.47 0.70 -9.50
N TYR A 112 -0.42 1.59 -9.92
CA TYR A 112 -1.86 1.33 -9.88
C TYR A 112 -2.25 0.13 -10.74
N LYS A 113 -1.58 -0.07 -11.89
CA LYS A 113 -1.79 -1.26 -12.72
C LYS A 113 -1.45 -2.56 -11.97
N SER A 114 -0.30 -2.60 -11.28
CA SER A 114 0.13 -3.76 -10.48
C SER A 114 -0.85 -4.05 -9.33
N LEU A 115 -1.44 -3.01 -8.73
CA LEU A 115 -2.55 -3.15 -7.80
C LEU A 115 -3.76 -3.83 -8.46
N MET A 116 -4.23 -3.29 -9.59
CA MET A 116 -5.41 -3.84 -10.26
C MET A 116 -5.21 -5.30 -10.69
N ASP A 117 -4.02 -5.65 -11.20
CA ASP A 117 -3.68 -7.02 -11.60
C ASP A 117 -3.69 -8.02 -10.41
N LYS A 118 -3.45 -7.54 -9.19
CA LYS A 118 -3.50 -8.38 -7.97
C LYS A 118 -4.91 -8.53 -7.42
N ILE A 119 -5.76 -7.52 -7.59
CA ILE A 119 -7.11 -7.53 -6.99
C ILE A 119 -8.19 -8.07 -7.93
N MET A 120 -7.97 -8.05 -9.25
CA MET A 120 -8.90 -8.57 -10.26
C MET A 120 -8.70 -10.07 -10.57
N LYS A 121 -7.71 -10.73 -9.95
CA LYS A 121 -7.51 -12.19 -10.02
C LYS A 121 -8.33 -12.89 -8.95
#